data_AF-A0A7W1F403-F1
#
_entry.id   AF-A0A7W1F403-F1
#
_cell.length_a   1.000
_cell.length_b   1.000
_cell.length_c   1.000
_cell.angle_alpha   90.00
_cell.angle_beta   90.00
_cell.angle_gamma   90.00
#
_symmetry.space_group_name_H-M   'P 1'
#
loop_
_entity.id
_entity.type
_entity.pdbx_description
1 polymer ?
#
loop_
_entity_poly.entity_id
_entity_poly.type
_entity_poly.pdbx_seq_one_letter_code
_entity_poly.pdbx_strand_id
1 'polypeptide(L)'
;MDLPRVVAPTLLALIACSGAATAREVAVDRGPALGWTDTWRLANGEVEVVVVPQVGRIMRYARIGEANLLWANPPVLGKPLEAGQWTNYGGDKAWVWPQEDWIARTGVIWPPRFANELQPHTLDVVDGRILRMTSPLIAEYGLRIVRDITLAEAGSAVDITTAFVQEKAGPDVAIGAWTIAQVPSDGTYFARMVAADPPKALYATWPTVRQLPPSMLELVPPPADAKLGLAADVLAYRRGDRLLLVARCD
;
A
#
# COMPACT_ATOMS: atom_id res chain seq x y z
N MET A 1 -68.98 -18.45 -40.71
CA MET A 1 -69.10 -18.32 -39.24
C MET A 1 -67.69 -18.23 -38.71
N ASP A 2 -67.15 -17.01 -38.67
CA ASP A 2 -65.81 -16.72 -38.16
C ASP A 2 -65.93 -16.28 -36.70
N LEU A 3 -65.23 -16.99 -35.81
CA LEU A 3 -65.07 -16.61 -34.41
C LEU A 3 -63.92 -15.60 -34.28
N PRO A 4 -64.07 -14.51 -33.51
CA PRO A 4 -62.97 -13.57 -33.29
C PRO A 4 -62.00 -14.14 -32.25
N ARG A 5 -60.70 -14.09 -32.57
CA ARG A 5 -59.61 -14.37 -31.63
C ARG A 5 -59.49 -13.24 -30.62
N VAL A 6 -59.74 -13.54 -29.35
CA VAL A 6 -59.43 -12.66 -28.21
C VAL A 6 -57.92 -12.71 -27.97
N VAL A 7 -57.23 -11.58 -28.16
CA VAL A 7 -55.83 -11.41 -27.77
C VAL A 7 -55.82 -10.93 -26.32
N ALA A 8 -55.38 -11.80 -25.41
CA ALA A 8 -55.15 -11.43 -24.01
C ALA A 8 -53.84 -10.61 -23.91
N PRO A 9 -53.82 -9.48 -23.17
CA PRO A 9 -52.59 -8.75 -22.95
C PRO A 9 -51.75 -9.46 -21.89
N THR A 10 -50.55 -9.92 -22.27
CA THR A 10 -49.55 -10.43 -21.34
C THR A 10 -48.99 -9.26 -20.54
N LEU A 11 -49.34 -9.19 -19.25
CA LEU A 11 -48.80 -8.20 -18.31
C LEU A 11 -47.38 -8.65 -17.91
N LEU A 12 -46.36 -8.00 -18.48
CA LEU A 12 -44.96 -8.20 -18.09
C LEU A 12 -44.68 -7.40 -16.81
N ALA A 13 -44.70 -8.07 -15.66
CA ALA A 13 -44.29 -7.46 -14.39
C ALA A 13 -42.76 -7.26 -14.40
N LEU A 14 -42.32 -6.02 -14.64
CA LEU A 14 -40.96 -5.59 -14.36
C LEU A 14 -40.76 -5.58 -12.84
N ILE A 15 -40.15 -6.63 -12.31
CA ILE A 15 -39.58 -6.63 -10.97
C ILE A 15 -38.34 -5.74 -11.04
N ALA A 16 -38.52 -4.47 -10.70
CA ALA A 16 -37.40 -3.58 -10.43
C ALA A 16 -36.70 -4.08 -9.15
N CYS A 17 -35.60 -4.80 -9.30
CA CYS A 17 -34.64 -5.04 -8.22
C CYS A 17 -33.97 -3.70 -7.88
N SER A 18 -34.66 -2.85 -7.12
CA SER A 18 -34.06 -1.69 -6.47
C SER A 18 -33.26 -2.16 -5.25
N GLY A 19 -32.16 -2.85 -5.51
CA GLY A 19 -31.10 -3.02 -4.53
C GLY A 19 -30.34 -1.71 -4.43
N ALA A 20 -30.86 -0.74 -3.68
CA ALA A 20 -30.04 0.37 -3.23
C ALA A 20 -28.93 -0.23 -2.36
N ALA A 21 -27.72 -0.31 -2.90
CA ALA A 21 -26.54 -0.61 -2.10
C ALA A 21 -26.42 0.53 -1.08
N THR A 22 -26.87 0.27 0.15
CA THR A 22 -26.61 1.16 1.27
C THR A 22 -25.09 1.24 1.40
N ALA A 23 -24.52 2.43 1.24
CA ALA A 23 -23.12 2.68 1.54
C ALA A 23 -22.85 2.13 2.95
N ARG A 24 -21.98 1.12 3.03
CA ARG A 24 -21.65 0.49 4.29
C ARG A 24 -20.51 1.31 4.87
N GLU A 25 -20.74 1.87 6.05
CA GLU A 25 -19.73 2.62 6.78
C GLU A 25 -18.43 1.80 6.87
N VAL A 26 -17.30 2.45 6.61
CA VAL A 26 -15.99 1.81 6.70
C VAL A 26 -15.77 1.41 8.16
N ALA A 27 -15.75 0.09 8.42
CA ALA A 27 -15.50 -0.42 9.76
C ALA A 27 -14.02 -0.29 10.09
N VAL A 28 -13.72 0.30 11.26
CA VAL A 28 -12.38 0.30 11.85
C VAL A 28 -12.36 -0.66 13.03
N ASP A 29 -11.82 -1.85 12.80
CA ASP A 29 -11.72 -2.90 13.83
C ASP A 29 -10.29 -2.97 14.39
N ARG A 30 -10.16 -3.05 15.71
CA ARG A 30 -8.88 -3.33 16.38
C ARG A 30 -8.88 -4.75 16.91
N GLY A 31 -7.84 -5.52 16.61
CA GLY A 31 -7.72 -6.90 17.10
C GLY A 31 -6.53 -7.65 16.53
N PRO A 32 -6.38 -8.94 16.88
CA PRO A 32 -5.29 -9.76 16.38
C PRO A 32 -5.51 -10.13 14.91
N ALA A 33 -4.46 -10.02 14.10
CA ALA A 33 -4.45 -10.48 12.71
C ALA A 33 -3.02 -10.77 12.26
N LEU A 34 -2.86 -11.66 11.27
CA LEU A 34 -1.57 -11.96 10.62
C LEU A 34 -0.45 -12.34 11.62
N GLY A 35 -0.80 -12.91 12.78
CA GLY A 35 0.13 -13.28 13.84
C GLY A 35 0.50 -12.17 14.84
N TRP A 36 0.03 -10.94 14.65
CA TRP A 36 0.20 -9.84 15.61
C TRP A 36 -1.03 -9.70 16.50
N THR A 37 -0.82 -9.19 17.72
CA THR A 37 -1.86 -9.05 18.75
C THR A 37 -2.66 -7.76 18.66
N ASP A 38 -2.08 -6.71 18.07
CA ASP A 38 -2.67 -5.38 17.98
C ASP A 38 -2.58 -4.87 16.55
N THR A 39 -3.61 -5.14 15.76
CA THR A 39 -3.70 -4.66 14.38
C THR A 39 -4.98 -3.85 14.21
N TRP A 40 -4.97 -2.94 13.23
CA TRP A 40 -6.12 -2.12 12.89
C TRP A 40 -6.55 -2.43 11.47
N ARG A 41 -7.83 -2.68 11.28
CA ARG A 41 -8.40 -3.12 10.02
C ARG A 41 -9.45 -2.13 9.54
N LEU A 42 -9.30 -1.65 8.31
CA LEU A 42 -10.31 -0.92 7.56
C LEU A 42 -11.01 -1.89 6.60
N ALA A 43 -12.35 -1.91 6.57
CA ALA A 43 -13.09 -2.72 5.60
C ALA A 43 -14.42 -2.08 5.18
N ASN A 44 -14.76 -2.19 3.89
CA ASN A 44 -16.01 -1.68 3.31
C ASN A 44 -16.92 -2.81 2.76
N GLY A 45 -16.54 -4.07 2.98
CA GLY A 45 -17.24 -5.25 2.47
C GLY A 45 -16.71 -5.77 1.12
N GLU A 46 -15.95 -4.98 0.38
CA GLU A 46 -15.30 -5.39 -0.86
C GLU A 46 -13.81 -5.69 -0.65
N VAL A 47 -13.12 -4.76 0.02
CA VAL A 47 -11.70 -4.89 0.37
C VAL A 47 -11.44 -4.65 1.85
N GLU A 48 -10.26 -5.08 2.29
CA GLU A 48 -9.71 -4.80 3.61
C GLU A 48 -8.27 -4.31 3.53
N VAL A 49 -7.95 -3.42 4.46
CA VAL A 49 -6.60 -2.93 4.73
C VAL A 49 -6.26 -3.29 6.18
N VAL A 50 -5.09 -3.92 6.42
CA VAL A 50 -4.62 -4.20 7.79
C VAL A 50 -3.33 -3.44 8.04
N VAL A 51 -3.36 -2.58 9.05
CA VAL A 51 -2.25 -1.75 9.53
C VAL A 51 -1.70 -2.33 10.82
N VAL A 52 -0.38 -2.46 10.89
CA VAL A 52 0.33 -3.11 11.99
C VAL A 52 1.31 -2.08 12.60
N PRO A 53 0.91 -1.38 13.68
CA PRO A 53 1.72 -0.32 14.27
C PRO A 53 3.05 -0.85 14.82
N GLN A 54 3.09 -2.10 15.29
CA GLN A 54 4.28 -2.73 15.85
C GLN A 54 5.46 -2.75 14.87
N VAL A 55 5.20 -2.71 13.57
CA VAL A 55 6.23 -2.68 12.52
C VAL A 55 6.07 -1.51 11.54
N GLY A 56 5.18 -0.56 11.85
CA GLY A 56 5.00 0.70 11.12
C GLY A 56 4.52 0.55 9.68
N ARG A 57 3.69 -0.45 9.39
CA ARG A 57 3.36 -0.87 8.00
C ARG A 57 1.89 -1.14 7.78
N ILE A 58 1.45 -0.94 6.55
CA ILE A 58 0.27 -1.61 6.02
C ILE A 58 0.72 -3.01 5.59
N MET A 59 0.26 -4.04 6.29
CA MET A 59 0.71 -5.42 6.04
C MET A 59 -0.23 -6.20 5.13
N ARG A 60 -1.46 -5.71 4.91
CA ARG A 60 -2.42 -6.34 4.00
C ARG A 60 -3.27 -5.32 3.26
N TYR A 61 -3.46 -5.62 1.98
CA TYR A 61 -4.50 -5.05 1.14
C TYR A 61 -5.04 -6.19 0.26
N ALA A 62 -6.33 -6.50 0.39
CA ALA A 62 -6.95 -7.62 -0.30
C ALA A 62 -8.45 -7.39 -0.49
N ARG A 63 -9.05 -8.07 -1.46
CA ARG A 63 -10.50 -8.32 -1.42
C ARG A 63 -10.84 -9.17 -0.20
N ILE A 64 -12.03 -8.97 0.37
CA ILE A 64 -12.47 -9.74 1.54
C ILE A 64 -12.41 -11.25 1.23
N GLY A 65 -11.73 -12.00 2.10
CA GLY A 65 -11.59 -13.45 2.00
C GLY A 65 -10.54 -13.93 0.97
N GLU A 66 -9.84 -13.02 0.30
CA GLU A 66 -8.89 -13.38 -0.75
C GLU A 66 -7.41 -13.25 -0.34
N ALA A 67 -6.51 -13.69 -1.21
CA ALA A 67 -5.06 -13.53 -1.03
C ALA A 67 -4.64 -12.05 -0.95
N ASN A 68 -3.63 -11.80 -0.12
CA ASN A 68 -3.00 -10.48 0.03
C ASN A 68 -2.33 -10.06 -1.28
N LEU A 69 -2.51 -8.80 -1.68
CA LEU A 69 -1.82 -8.20 -2.82
C LEU A 69 -0.48 -7.55 -2.41
N LEU A 70 -0.27 -7.30 -1.12
CA LEU A 70 1.04 -6.95 -0.58
C LEU A 70 1.83 -8.22 -0.23
N TRP A 71 3.13 -8.19 -0.46
CA TRP A 71 4.03 -9.23 -0.01
C TRP A 71 4.32 -9.05 1.47
N ALA A 72 4.20 -10.12 2.25
CA ALA A 72 4.62 -10.15 3.64
C ALA A 72 5.65 -11.26 3.82
N ASN A 73 6.73 -10.98 4.54
CA ASN A 73 7.87 -11.88 4.67
C ASN A 73 7.54 -13.07 5.59
N PRO A 74 7.35 -14.30 5.08
CA PRO A 74 6.85 -15.41 5.88
C PRO A 74 7.73 -15.78 7.09
N PRO A 75 9.08 -15.83 6.97
CA PRO A 75 9.97 -16.04 8.11
C PRO A 75 9.79 -15.13 9.33
N VAL A 76 9.25 -13.92 9.16
CA VAL A 76 9.15 -12.90 10.23
C VAL A 76 7.73 -12.37 10.44
N LEU A 77 6.74 -12.91 9.72
CA LEU A 77 5.33 -12.55 9.88
C LEU A 77 4.87 -12.84 11.32
N GLY A 78 4.17 -11.87 11.93
CA GLY A 78 3.72 -11.97 13.32
C GLY A 78 4.80 -11.80 14.38
N LYS A 79 6.08 -11.64 13.99
CA LYS A 79 7.17 -11.48 14.96
C LYS A 79 7.30 -10.01 15.39
N PRO A 80 7.69 -9.74 16.65
CA PRO A 80 7.98 -8.39 17.11
C PRO A 80 9.24 -7.84 16.43
N LEU A 81 9.45 -6.53 16.55
CA LEU A 81 10.72 -5.89 16.22
C LEU A 81 11.84 -6.46 17.10
N GLU A 82 12.97 -6.76 16.48
CA GLU A 82 14.21 -7.10 17.19
C GLU A 82 14.97 -5.81 17.50
N ALA A 83 15.34 -5.63 18.78
CA ALA A 83 15.96 -4.39 19.23
C ALA A 83 17.26 -4.10 18.46
N GLY A 84 17.31 -2.94 17.81
CA GLY A 84 18.49 -2.48 17.06
C GLY A 84 18.74 -3.21 15.74
N GLN A 85 17.88 -4.16 15.35
CA GLN A 85 18.02 -4.91 14.12
C GLN A 85 16.90 -4.56 13.15
N TRP A 86 17.29 -4.19 11.94
CA TRP A 86 16.33 -3.97 10.87
C TRP A 86 15.85 -5.29 10.30
N THR A 87 14.53 -5.41 10.15
CA THR A 87 13.88 -6.59 9.55
C THR A 87 12.92 -6.15 8.44
N ASN A 88 13.00 -6.82 7.28
CA ASN A 88 12.04 -6.58 6.22
C ASN A 88 10.77 -7.41 6.43
N TYR A 89 9.74 -6.84 7.02
CA TYR A 89 8.44 -7.51 7.16
C TYR A 89 7.63 -7.58 5.86
N GLY A 90 8.02 -6.83 4.82
CA GLY A 90 7.21 -6.61 3.62
C GLY A 90 6.23 -5.44 3.78
N GLY A 91 5.06 -5.53 3.16
CA GLY A 91 3.99 -4.55 3.25
C GLY A 91 4.30 -3.23 2.55
N ASP A 92 3.53 -2.21 2.91
CA ASP A 92 3.69 -0.83 2.49
C ASP A 92 4.16 0.06 3.66
N LYS A 93 5.14 0.93 3.39
CA LYS A 93 5.79 1.83 4.35
C LYS A 93 6.30 3.11 3.69
N ALA A 94 6.81 4.03 4.52
CA ALA A 94 7.45 5.25 4.04
C ALA A 94 8.80 5.53 4.71
N TRP A 95 9.72 6.11 3.96
CA TRP A 95 11.06 6.54 4.39
C TRP A 95 11.35 8.00 4.03
N VAL A 96 12.36 8.56 4.68
CA VAL A 96 12.94 9.85 4.29
C VAL A 96 13.89 9.64 3.12
N TRP A 97 13.63 10.33 2.01
CA TRP A 97 14.51 10.44 0.84
C TRP A 97 15.23 11.78 0.85
N PRO A 98 16.46 11.93 0.30
CA PRO A 98 17.28 10.91 -0.37
C PRO A 98 17.90 9.86 0.56
N GLN A 99 18.11 8.64 0.04
CA GLN A 99 18.76 7.57 0.83
C GLN A 99 20.26 7.88 1.03
N GLU A 100 20.88 8.57 0.08
CA GLU A 100 22.28 8.99 0.12
C GLU A 100 22.59 9.87 1.35
N ASP A 101 21.62 10.68 1.77
CA ASP A 101 21.73 11.53 2.97
C ASP A 101 21.88 10.70 4.26
N TRP A 102 21.46 9.43 4.27
CA TRP A 102 21.44 8.61 5.48
C TRP A 102 22.83 8.36 6.05
N ILE A 103 23.88 8.37 5.21
CA ILE A 103 25.27 8.25 5.66
C ILE A 103 25.62 9.41 6.59
N ALA A 104 25.28 10.65 6.20
CA ALA A 104 25.54 11.83 7.02
C ALA A 104 24.70 11.86 8.30
N ARG A 105 23.55 11.17 8.31
CA ARG A 105 22.62 11.13 9.45
C ARG A 105 22.93 10.02 10.46
N THR A 106 23.25 8.82 9.97
CA THR A 106 23.31 7.59 10.78
C THR A 106 24.64 6.86 10.69
N GLY A 107 25.57 7.35 9.85
CA GLY A 107 26.87 6.74 9.59
C GLY A 107 26.84 5.57 8.59
N VAL A 108 25.67 5.14 8.11
CA VAL A 108 25.52 4.05 7.14
C VAL A 108 24.42 4.36 6.12
N ILE A 109 24.53 3.82 4.91
CA ILE A 109 23.46 3.89 3.89
C ILE A 109 22.44 2.76 4.05
N TRP A 110 22.86 1.65 4.67
CA TRP A 110 22.07 0.43 4.84
C TRP A 110 22.67 -0.46 5.95
N PRO A 111 21.84 -1.17 6.75
CA PRO A 111 20.38 -1.04 6.86
C PRO A 111 19.97 0.30 7.48
N PRO A 112 18.69 0.72 7.36
CA PRO A 112 18.21 1.93 8.02
C PRO A 112 18.32 1.79 9.54
N ARG A 113 18.75 2.88 10.20
CA ARG A 113 18.92 2.95 11.66
C ARG A 113 17.95 3.91 12.35
N PHE A 114 17.02 4.45 11.59
CA PHE A 114 16.04 5.41 12.10
C PHE A 114 14.99 4.72 12.99
N ALA A 115 14.53 5.43 14.00
CA ALA A 115 13.54 4.94 14.96
C ALA A 115 12.25 4.43 14.29
N ASN A 116 11.82 5.01 13.16
CA ASN A 116 10.62 4.58 12.43
C ASN A 116 10.70 3.15 11.87
N GLU A 117 11.89 2.54 11.77
CA GLU A 117 12.04 1.13 11.37
C GLU A 117 12.39 0.20 12.54
N LEU A 118 12.75 0.77 13.70
CA LEU A 118 13.28 0.03 14.84
C LEU A 118 12.36 0.09 16.07
N GLN A 119 11.29 0.89 16.02
CA GLN A 119 10.35 1.06 17.11
C GLN A 119 8.90 1.08 16.57
N PRO A 120 7.92 0.64 17.38
CA PRO A 120 6.51 0.70 17.03
C PRO A 120 6.02 2.12 16.73
N HIS A 121 5.07 2.21 15.81
CA HIS A 121 4.30 3.42 15.52
C HIS A 121 3.07 3.47 16.41
N THR A 122 2.39 4.62 16.46
CA THR A 122 1.06 4.75 17.06
C THR A 122 -0.01 4.81 15.99
N LEU A 123 -1.23 4.44 16.35
CA LEU A 123 -2.41 4.55 15.50
C LEU A 123 -3.53 5.24 16.26
N ASP A 124 -4.19 6.17 15.58
CA ASP A 124 -5.34 6.90 16.08
C ASP A 124 -6.40 7.01 14.97
N VAL A 125 -7.68 7.10 15.36
CA VAL A 125 -8.77 7.39 14.42
C VAL A 125 -9.07 8.88 14.48
N VAL A 126 -8.93 9.55 13.34
CA VAL A 126 -9.21 10.97 13.18
C VAL A 126 -10.52 11.11 12.41
N ASP A 127 -11.39 12.00 12.90
CA ASP A 127 -12.71 12.30 12.32
C ASP A 127 -13.58 11.06 12.05
N GLY A 128 -13.41 10.00 12.87
CA GLY A 128 -14.17 8.75 12.79
C GLY A 128 -13.85 7.84 11.60
N ARG A 129 -13.05 8.30 10.62
CA ARG A 129 -12.88 7.59 9.32
C ARG A 129 -11.44 7.49 8.83
N ILE A 130 -10.53 8.29 9.38
CA ILE A 130 -9.12 8.33 8.95
C ILE A 130 -8.30 7.53 9.96
N LEU A 131 -7.61 6.50 9.50
CA LEU A 131 -6.64 5.79 10.34
C LEU A 131 -5.28 6.48 10.19
N ARG A 132 -4.88 7.22 11.22
CA ARG A 132 -3.61 7.97 11.25
C ARG A 132 -2.52 7.13 11.92
N MET A 133 -1.48 6.80 11.16
CA MET A 133 -0.26 6.15 11.65
C MET A 133 0.84 7.19 11.86
N THR A 134 1.41 7.24 13.07
CA THR A 134 2.47 8.19 13.43
C THR A 134 3.73 7.44 13.83
N SER A 135 4.83 7.72 13.14
CA SER A 135 6.13 7.12 13.48
C SER A 135 6.68 7.64 14.82
N PRO A 136 7.60 6.91 15.45
CA PRO A 136 8.58 7.48 16.37
C PRO A 136 9.27 8.72 15.78
N LEU A 137 9.78 9.60 16.65
CA LEU A 137 10.58 10.74 16.22
C LEU A 137 11.85 10.24 15.52
N ILE A 138 12.07 10.68 14.29
CA ILE A 138 13.32 10.48 13.56
C ILE A 138 14.25 11.62 13.98
N ALA A 139 15.02 11.39 15.04
CA ALA A 139 15.79 12.44 15.71
C ALA A 139 16.79 13.13 14.76
N GLU A 140 17.35 12.39 13.82
CA GLU A 140 18.32 12.86 12.84
C GLU A 140 17.74 13.90 11.85
N TYR A 141 16.41 13.92 11.72
CA TYR A 141 15.69 14.89 10.88
C TYR A 141 14.76 15.82 11.69
N GLY A 142 14.61 15.60 13.00
CA GLY A 142 13.73 16.40 13.85
C GLY A 142 12.23 16.28 13.52
N LEU A 143 11.81 15.19 12.86
CA LEU A 143 10.46 15.03 12.33
C LEU A 143 9.85 13.66 12.61
N ARG A 144 8.53 13.56 12.43
CA ARG A 144 7.79 12.29 12.33
C ARG A 144 7.23 12.11 10.93
N ILE A 145 7.10 10.85 10.55
CA ILE A 145 6.30 10.45 9.39
C ILE A 145 4.88 10.22 9.90
N VAL A 146 3.92 10.96 9.37
CA VAL A 146 2.49 10.79 9.64
C VAL A 146 1.82 10.30 8.37
N ARG A 147 1.04 9.22 8.46
CA ARG A 147 0.34 8.61 7.33
C ARG A 147 -1.14 8.52 7.65
N ASP A 148 -1.95 9.25 6.89
CA ASP A 148 -3.40 9.18 6.97
C ASP A 148 -3.93 8.22 5.92
N ILE A 149 -4.57 7.15 6.38
CA ILE A 149 -5.05 6.05 5.55
C ILE A 149 -6.57 6.07 5.56
N THR A 150 -7.17 6.21 4.38
CA THR A 150 -8.62 6.20 4.19
C THR A 150 -9.00 5.13 3.17
N LEU A 151 -9.99 4.32 3.50
CA LEU A 151 -10.62 3.38 2.56
C LEU A 151 -11.91 4.04 2.04
N ALA A 152 -12.16 3.95 0.74
CA ALA A 152 -13.42 4.44 0.17
C ALA A 152 -14.62 3.64 0.71
N GLU A 153 -15.78 4.29 0.87
CA GLU A 153 -17.02 3.65 1.35
C GLU A 153 -17.51 2.51 0.45
N ALA A 154 -17.13 2.54 -0.84
CA ALA A 154 -17.39 1.50 -1.82
C ALA A 154 -16.22 1.34 -2.78
N GLY A 155 -16.11 0.19 -3.42
CA GLY A 155 -15.00 -0.14 -4.32
C GLY A 155 -13.72 -0.49 -3.58
N SER A 156 -12.58 -0.28 -4.24
CA SER A 156 -11.27 -0.74 -3.77
C SER A 156 -10.25 0.38 -3.56
N ALA A 157 -10.66 1.66 -3.63
CA ALA A 157 -9.72 2.76 -3.53
C ALA A 157 -9.25 2.96 -2.07
N VAL A 158 -7.94 3.09 -1.89
CA VAL A 158 -7.30 3.43 -0.61
C VAL A 158 -6.44 4.66 -0.84
N ASP A 159 -6.74 5.73 -0.13
CA ASP A 159 -5.97 6.97 -0.16
C ASP A 159 -5.00 7.00 1.01
N ILE A 160 -3.73 7.28 0.74
CA ILE A 160 -2.68 7.40 1.76
C ILE A 160 -1.97 8.74 1.61
N THR A 161 -2.24 9.67 2.52
CA THR A 161 -1.49 10.93 2.60
C THR A 161 -0.30 10.73 3.54
N THR A 162 0.92 10.89 3.03
CA THR A 162 2.15 10.81 3.85
C THR A 162 2.74 12.20 4.01
N ALA A 163 2.90 12.65 5.25
CA ALA A 163 3.45 13.95 5.60
C ALA A 163 4.66 13.80 6.53
N PHE A 164 5.60 14.74 6.39
CA PHE A 164 6.65 14.96 7.39
C PHE A 164 6.21 16.10 8.30
N VAL A 165 6.05 15.79 9.58
CA VAL A 165 5.68 16.77 10.60
C VAL A 165 6.93 17.08 11.42
N GLN A 166 7.45 18.30 11.28
CA GLN A 166 8.59 18.77 12.04
C GLN A 166 8.18 19.00 13.50
N GLU A 167 8.87 18.36 14.44
CA GLU A 167 8.64 18.51 15.89
C GLU A 167 9.85 19.09 16.63
N LYS A 168 11.04 18.93 16.06
CA LYS A 168 12.30 19.46 16.58
C LYS A 168 13.11 20.09 15.45
N ALA A 169 14.10 20.89 15.83
CA ALA A 169 15.11 21.35 14.88
C ALA A 169 15.76 20.14 14.19
N GLY A 170 15.90 20.25 12.88
CA GLY A 170 16.51 19.25 12.02
C GLY A 170 17.45 19.94 11.02
N PRO A 171 18.15 19.16 10.19
CA PRO A 171 18.97 19.70 9.13
C PRO A 171 18.12 20.44 8.10
N ASP A 172 18.65 21.55 7.59
CA ASP A 172 18.06 22.26 6.45
C ASP A 172 18.49 21.57 5.15
N VAL A 173 17.75 20.52 4.78
CA VAL A 173 17.97 19.74 3.56
C VAL A 173 16.64 19.39 2.91
N ALA A 174 16.68 19.28 1.58
CA ALA A 174 15.52 18.82 0.82
C ALA A 174 15.25 17.34 1.13
N ILE A 175 14.03 17.05 1.58
CA ILE A 175 13.58 15.70 1.88
C ILE A 175 12.27 15.37 1.17
N GLY A 176 12.06 14.08 0.88
CA GLY A 176 10.83 13.58 0.28
C GLY A 176 10.32 12.32 0.98
N ALA A 177 9.00 12.13 1.01
CA ALA A 177 8.38 10.89 1.49
C ALA A 177 8.52 9.81 0.42
N TRP A 178 9.39 8.84 0.65
CA TRP A 178 9.54 7.68 -0.22
C TRP A 178 8.63 6.54 0.22
N THR A 179 7.52 6.38 -0.49
CA THR A 179 6.59 5.26 -0.30
C THR A 179 7.13 3.99 -0.95
N ILE A 180 7.08 2.89 -0.21
CA ILE A 180 7.59 1.58 -0.64
C ILE A 180 6.50 0.56 -0.39
N ALA A 181 5.83 0.14 -1.46
CA ALA A 181 4.91 -0.99 -1.46
C ALA A 181 5.64 -2.24 -1.98
N GLN A 182 5.71 -3.29 -1.17
CA GLN A 182 6.25 -4.59 -1.58
C GLN A 182 5.10 -5.50 -1.97
N VAL A 183 5.19 -6.11 -3.15
CA VAL A 183 4.18 -6.99 -3.74
C VAL A 183 4.82 -8.32 -4.16
N PRO A 184 4.06 -9.42 -4.27
CA PRO A 184 4.65 -10.73 -4.56
C PRO A 184 5.30 -10.81 -5.94
N SER A 185 6.39 -11.58 -6.07
CA SER A 185 7.15 -11.74 -7.32
C SER A 185 6.51 -12.70 -8.34
N ASP A 186 5.28 -13.16 -8.12
CA ASP A 186 4.60 -14.16 -8.94
C ASP A 186 3.68 -13.56 -10.02
N GLY A 187 3.91 -12.30 -10.40
CA GLY A 187 3.09 -11.58 -11.37
C GLY A 187 3.89 -10.68 -12.32
N THR A 188 3.15 -9.93 -13.13
CA THR A 188 3.71 -8.95 -14.08
C THR A 188 3.57 -7.56 -13.51
N TYR A 189 4.58 -6.72 -13.68
CA TYR A 189 4.60 -5.37 -13.17
C TYR A 189 4.57 -4.40 -14.33
N PHE A 190 3.91 -3.27 -14.14
CA PHE A 190 3.89 -2.16 -15.07
C PHE A 190 4.27 -0.89 -14.34
N ALA A 191 5.13 -0.06 -14.92
CA ALA A 191 5.47 1.23 -14.33
C ALA A 191 5.35 2.32 -15.39
N ARG A 192 4.67 3.42 -15.08
CA ARG A 192 4.69 4.63 -15.92
C ARG A 192 5.79 5.54 -15.41
N MET A 193 6.79 5.77 -16.23
CA MET A 193 7.96 6.56 -15.89
C MET A 193 7.66 8.06 -16.01
N VAL A 194 8.09 8.85 -15.03
CA VAL A 194 7.97 10.33 -15.05
C VAL A 194 9.18 11.02 -15.66
N ALA A 195 10.30 10.32 -15.77
CA ALA A 195 11.53 10.78 -16.39
C ALA A 195 12.10 9.67 -17.27
N ALA A 196 12.95 10.03 -18.24
CA ALA A 196 13.70 9.08 -19.05
C ALA A 196 14.86 8.41 -18.28
N ASP A 197 14.77 8.34 -16.95
CA ASP A 197 15.78 7.72 -16.09
C ASP A 197 15.62 6.19 -16.13
N PRO A 198 16.65 5.43 -16.51
CA PRO A 198 16.53 3.98 -16.60
C PRO A 198 16.25 3.36 -15.21
N PRO A 199 15.49 2.24 -15.17
CA PRO A 199 15.36 1.44 -13.97
C PRO A 199 16.71 1.06 -13.37
N LYS A 200 16.83 1.23 -12.06
CA LYS A 200 18.07 0.93 -11.33
C LYS A 200 17.88 -0.33 -10.49
N ALA A 201 18.43 -1.44 -10.95
CA ALA A 201 18.45 -2.67 -10.16
C ALA A 201 19.32 -2.44 -8.92
N LEU A 202 18.72 -2.52 -7.74
CA LEU A 202 19.42 -2.39 -6.47
C LEU A 202 19.88 -3.75 -5.96
N TYR A 203 19.09 -4.79 -6.22
CA TYR A 203 19.41 -6.19 -5.93
C TYR A 203 18.87 -7.09 -7.03
N ALA A 204 19.67 -8.09 -7.40
CA ALA A 204 19.43 -9.06 -8.48
C ALA A 204 19.35 -8.46 -9.89
N THR A 205 19.65 -9.29 -10.88
CA THR A 205 19.44 -8.94 -12.29
C THR A 205 17.96 -9.08 -12.61
N TRP A 206 17.37 -8.04 -13.21
CA TRP A 206 16.01 -8.10 -13.72
C TRP A 206 16.03 -8.61 -15.16
N PRO A 207 15.60 -9.86 -15.41
CA PRO A 207 15.79 -10.49 -16.71
C PRO A 207 14.88 -9.89 -17.80
N THR A 208 13.84 -9.15 -17.42
CA THR A 208 12.90 -8.57 -18.38
C THR A 208 12.46 -7.19 -17.93
N VAL A 209 12.96 -6.19 -18.64
CA VAL A 209 12.47 -4.81 -18.63
C VAL A 209 12.13 -4.49 -20.08
N ARG A 210 10.84 -4.51 -20.42
CA ARG A 210 10.36 -4.24 -21.78
C ARG A 210 9.78 -2.83 -21.82
N GLN A 211 10.36 -1.97 -22.66
CA GLN A 211 9.81 -0.65 -22.92
C GLN A 211 8.50 -0.77 -23.71
N LEU A 212 7.44 -0.18 -23.19
CA LEU A 212 6.14 0.01 -23.82
C LEU A 212 5.92 1.51 -24.13
N PRO A 213 5.26 1.86 -25.26
CA PRO A 213 4.98 3.26 -25.59
C PRO A 213 3.91 3.91 -24.69
N PRO A 214 3.98 5.23 -24.43
CA PRO A 214 5.11 6.14 -24.66
C PRO A 214 6.03 6.36 -23.44
N SER A 215 5.77 5.75 -22.27
CA SER A 215 6.67 5.84 -21.10
C SER A 215 6.46 4.70 -20.10
N MET A 216 5.89 3.58 -20.56
CA MET A 216 5.54 2.46 -19.69
C MET A 216 6.63 1.39 -19.76
N LEU A 217 6.90 0.74 -18.65
CA LEU A 217 7.74 -0.45 -18.58
C LEU A 217 6.88 -1.64 -18.19
N GLU A 218 7.06 -2.77 -18.85
CA GLU A 218 6.65 -4.07 -18.34
C GLU A 218 7.86 -4.76 -17.72
N LEU A 219 7.71 -5.21 -16.48
CA LEU A 219 8.78 -5.82 -15.70
C LEU A 219 8.34 -7.21 -15.26
N VAL A 220 9.21 -8.20 -15.49
CA VAL A 220 9.04 -9.55 -14.93
C VAL A 220 10.16 -9.74 -13.91
N PRO A 221 9.82 -9.97 -12.63
CA PRO A 221 10.83 -10.12 -11.59
C PRO A 221 11.59 -11.44 -11.79
N PRO A 222 12.84 -11.53 -11.30
CA PRO A 222 13.53 -12.81 -11.20
C PRO A 222 12.84 -13.73 -10.17
N PRO A 223 13.13 -15.05 -10.17
CA PRO A 223 12.55 -16.01 -9.23
C PRO A 223 13.07 -15.88 -7.77
N ALA A 224 13.83 -14.83 -7.46
CA ALA A 224 14.43 -14.55 -6.16
C ALA A 224 14.08 -13.12 -5.70
N ASP A 225 14.35 -12.81 -4.43
CA ASP A 225 14.19 -11.46 -3.90
C ASP A 225 14.94 -10.45 -4.75
N ALA A 226 14.22 -9.43 -5.23
CA ALA A 226 14.74 -8.41 -6.13
C ALA A 226 14.18 -7.04 -5.78
N LYS A 227 14.98 -6.01 -6.07
CA LYS A 227 14.57 -4.61 -5.88
C LYS A 227 14.95 -3.80 -7.09
N LEU A 228 13.97 -3.08 -7.64
CA LEU A 228 14.14 -2.14 -8.73
C LEU A 228 13.75 -0.75 -8.24
N GLY A 229 14.66 0.20 -8.35
CA GLY A 229 14.36 1.63 -8.21
C GLY A 229 13.85 2.18 -9.53
N LEU A 230 12.77 2.95 -9.48
CA LEU A 230 12.11 3.53 -10.64
C LEU A 230 11.65 4.96 -10.32
N ALA A 231 11.86 5.90 -11.23
CA ALA A 231 11.20 7.20 -11.21
C ALA A 231 9.84 7.07 -11.91
N ALA A 232 8.83 6.58 -11.19
CA ALA A 232 7.48 6.31 -11.71
C ALA A 232 6.39 7.02 -10.90
N ASP A 233 5.34 7.49 -11.56
CA ASP A 233 4.13 8.04 -10.92
C ASP A 233 3.01 6.99 -10.78
N VAL A 234 3.11 5.90 -11.53
CA VAL A 234 2.19 4.76 -11.47
C VAL A 234 2.99 3.47 -11.46
N LEU A 235 2.68 2.60 -10.50
CA LEU A 235 3.09 1.20 -10.46
C LEU A 235 1.83 0.34 -10.50
N ALA A 236 1.81 -0.67 -11.37
CA ALA A 236 0.75 -1.66 -11.43
C ALA A 236 1.34 -3.06 -11.25
N TYR A 237 0.66 -3.91 -10.50
CA TYR A 237 1.01 -5.32 -10.33
C TYR A 237 -0.20 -6.17 -10.75
N ARG A 238 -0.01 -6.99 -11.78
CA ARG A 238 -1.02 -7.91 -12.30
C ARG A 238 -0.73 -9.33 -11.83
N ARG A 239 -1.71 -9.94 -11.17
CA ARG A 239 -1.69 -11.34 -10.74
C ARG A 239 -2.99 -12.03 -11.17
N GLY A 240 -2.91 -12.89 -12.18
CA GLY A 240 -4.11 -13.47 -12.78
C GLY A 240 -5.03 -12.38 -13.37
N ASP A 241 -6.27 -12.34 -12.90
CA ASP A 241 -7.31 -11.37 -13.26
C ASP A 241 -7.28 -10.08 -12.40
N ARG A 242 -6.36 -9.99 -11.43
CA ARG A 242 -6.27 -8.86 -10.50
C ARG A 242 -5.22 -7.87 -10.95
N LEU A 243 -5.52 -6.59 -10.74
CA LEU A 243 -4.60 -5.48 -10.94
C LEU A 243 -4.57 -4.63 -9.67
N LEU A 244 -3.42 -4.60 -8.99
CA LEU A 244 -3.12 -3.59 -7.97
C LEU A 244 -2.53 -2.37 -8.68
N LEU A 245 -3.07 -1.18 -8.43
CA LEU A 245 -2.53 0.08 -8.90
C LEU A 245 -2.08 0.91 -7.69
N VAL A 246 -0.83 1.37 -7.72
CA VAL A 246 -0.27 2.34 -6.78
C VAL A 246 0.10 3.57 -7.61
N ALA A 247 -0.59 4.67 -7.40
CA ALA A 247 -0.39 5.90 -8.15
C ALA A 247 -0.21 7.08 -7.20
N ARG A 248 0.60 8.05 -7.61
CA ARG A 248 0.63 9.35 -6.96
C ARG A 248 -0.58 10.16 -7.42
N CYS A 249 -1.37 10.65 -6.47
CA CYS A 249 -2.41 11.64 -6.73
C CYS A 249 -1.76 13.04 -6.67
N ASP A 250 -2.06 13.87 -7.67
CA ASP A 250 -1.65 15.28 -7.73
C ASP A 250 -2.65 16.20 -7.04
#